data_AF-A0AAW4BML4-F1
#
_entry.id   AF-A0AAW4BML4-F1
#
_cell.length_a   1.000
_cell.length_b   1.000
_cell.length_c   1.000
_cell.angle_alpha   90.00
_cell.angle_beta   90.00
_cell.angle_gamma   90.00
#
_symmetry.space_group_name_H-M   'P 1'
#
loop_
_entity.id
_entity.type
_entity.pdbx_description
1 polymer ?
#
loop_
_entity_poly.entity_id
_entity_poly.type
_entity_poly.pdbx_seq_one_letter_code
_entity_poly.pdbx_strand_id
1 'polypeptide(L)'
;MDRATLGSECNKYNNPRTCGLSEELGLSKVQAKEPSNVDLSDPRIKRAVSLDLGLARSFSVNSLEDINVPTLILAAGIDIGDLPQALESGYIARHMSLNSRQYKIYENATHFSFIQRCKAEAVAMLEEEVPGDGIICKDGLGASRGELHQLMLNDIVGFLNQ
;
A
#
# COMPACT_ATOMS: atom_id res chain seq x y z
N MET A 1 -11.85 -9.25 5.42
CA MET A 1 -10.91 -9.47 4.29
C MET A 1 -11.53 -10.47 3.33
N ASP A 2 -11.36 -10.33 2.01
CA ASP A 2 -11.82 -11.34 1.06
C ASP A 2 -10.74 -12.42 0.85
N ARG A 3 -10.83 -13.47 1.66
CA ARG A 3 -9.90 -14.61 1.63
C ARG A 3 -9.96 -15.41 0.33
N ALA A 4 -11.13 -15.48 -0.30
CA ALA A 4 -11.30 -16.25 -1.54
C ALA A 4 -10.61 -15.53 -2.70
N THR A 5 -10.80 -14.21 -2.79
CA THR A 5 -10.09 -13.36 -3.77
C THR A 5 -8.58 -13.42 -3.54
N LEU A 6 -8.11 -13.25 -2.30
CA LEU A 6 -6.68 -13.37 -1.98
C LEU A 6 -6.10 -14.73 -2.40
N GLY A 7 -6.80 -15.83 -2.09
CA GLY A 7 -6.37 -17.18 -2.45
C GLY A 7 -6.27 -17.38 -3.97
N SER A 8 -7.24 -16.86 -4.73
CA SER A 8 -7.20 -16.91 -6.20
C SER A 8 -6.04 -16.10 -6.78
N GLU A 9 -5.83 -14.88 -6.28
CA GLU A 9 -4.73 -14.02 -6.69
C GLU A 9 -3.37 -14.63 -6.36
N CYS A 10 -3.24 -15.30 -5.22
CA CYS A 10 -2.02 -16.01 -4.83
C CYS A 10 -1.74 -17.26 -5.66
N ASN A 11 -2.78 -17.96 -6.13
CA ASN A 11 -2.61 -19.07 -7.07
C ASN A 11 -2.12 -18.60 -8.45
N LYS A 12 -2.56 -17.41 -8.88
CA LYS A 12 -2.20 -16.83 -10.19
C LYS A 12 -0.84 -16.12 -10.17
N TYR A 13 -0.59 -15.35 -9.11
CA TYR A 13 0.59 -14.52 -8.93
C TYR A 13 1.21 -14.90 -7.58
N ASN A 14 1.93 -16.02 -7.59
CA ASN A 14 2.59 -16.51 -6.40
C ASN A 14 3.64 -15.51 -5.94
N ASN A 15 3.50 -15.05 -4.69
CA ASN A 15 4.39 -14.10 -4.07
C ASN A 15 4.49 -14.44 -2.59
N PRO A 16 5.63 -14.96 -2.10
CA PRO A 16 5.73 -15.47 -0.74
C PRO A 16 5.48 -14.38 0.30
N ARG A 17 5.85 -13.12 0.01
CA ARG A 17 5.55 -12.02 0.93
C ARG A 17 4.06 -11.73 1.02
N THR A 18 3.40 -11.38 -0.07
CA THR A 18 1.97 -11.04 -0.04
C THR A 18 1.10 -12.24 0.39
N CYS A 19 1.41 -13.43 -0.11
CA CYS A 19 0.61 -14.63 0.12
C CYS A 19 0.86 -15.26 1.49
N GLY A 20 2.07 -15.12 2.05
CA GLY A 20 2.38 -15.53 3.42
C GLY A 20 1.94 -14.52 4.49
N LEU A 21 1.88 -13.23 4.15
CA LEU A 21 1.60 -12.16 5.11
C LEU A 21 0.25 -12.33 5.82
N SER A 22 -0.76 -12.86 5.14
CA SER A 22 -2.06 -13.10 5.78
C SER A 22 -1.98 -14.10 6.95
N GLU A 23 -1.05 -15.05 6.92
CA GLU A 23 -0.81 -15.98 8.04
C GLU A 23 -0.02 -15.30 9.16
N GLU A 24 1.05 -14.56 8.81
CA GLU A 24 1.85 -13.78 9.76
C GLU A 24 1.01 -12.77 10.56
N LEU A 25 0.05 -12.11 9.89
CA LEU A 25 -0.88 -11.16 10.52
C LEU A 25 -2.07 -11.84 11.22
N GLY A 26 -2.17 -13.17 11.18
CA GLY A 26 -3.30 -13.92 11.74
C GLY A 26 -4.63 -13.72 10.98
N LEU A 27 -4.60 -13.16 9.78
CA LEU A 27 -5.77 -12.89 8.93
C LEU A 27 -6.23 -14.11 8.13
N SER A 28 -5.43 -15.17 8.05
CA SER A 28 -5.74 -16.40 7.30
C SER A 28 -6.98 -17.16 7.83
N LYS A 29 -7.43 -16.87 9.07
CA LYS A 29 -8.61 -17.46 9.70
C LYS A 29 -9.63 -16.39 10.06
N VAL A 30 -10.90 -16.77 10.12
CA VAL A 30 -12.01 -15.91 10.55
C VAL A 30 -11.76 -15.47 12.00
N GLN A 31 -11.88 -14.17 12.26
CA GLN A 31 -11.73 -13.61 13.61
C GLN A 31 -13.09 -13.47 14.28
N ALA A 32 -13.15 -13.63 15.61
CA ALA A 32 -14.40 -13.61 16.37
C ALA A 32 -15.20 -12.30 16.25
N LYS A 33 -14.53 -11.18 15.94
CA LYS A 33 -15.13 -9.86 15.72
C LYS A 33 -14.95 -9.35 14.28
N GLU A 34 -14.67 -10.25 13.34
CA GLU A 34 -14.55 -9.86 11.94
C GLU A 34 -15.92 -9.41 11.41
N PRO A 35 -16.04 -8.19 10.86
CA PRO A 35 -17.26 -7.77 10.17
C PRO A 35 -17.52 -8.69 8.98
N SER A 36 -18.76 -9.20 8.88
CA SER A 36 -19.19 -10.04 7.77
C SER A 36 -20.45 -9.45 7.16
N ASN A 37 -20.41 -9.16 5.86
CA ASN A 37 -21.50 -8.53 5.11
C ASN A 37 -22.00 -7.21 5.75
N VAL A 38 -21.07 -6.40 6.26
CA VAL A 38 -21.36 -5.08 6.83
C VAL A 38 -20.75 -4.01 5.92
N ASP A 39 -21.54 -2.98 5.61
CA ASP A 39 -21.03 -1.77 4.97
C ASP A 39 -20.18 -0.97 5.98
N LEU A 40 -18.91 -0.79 5.66
CA LEU A 40 -17.95 -0.01 6.46
C LEU A 40 -17.77 1.42 5.94
N SER A 41 -18.58 1.85 4.97
CA SER A 41 -18.56 3.21 4.46
C SER A 41 -18.90 4.22 5.55
N ASP A 42 -18.20 5.35 5.52
CA ASP A 42 -18.48 6.48 6.39
C ASP A 42 -18.74 7.73 5.54
N PRO A 43 -19.99 8.24 5.48
CA PRO A 43 -20.34 9.38 4.62
C PRO A 43 -19.68 10.69 5.05
N ARG A 44 -19.00 10.72 6.21
CA ARG A 44 -18.22 11.87 6.67
C ARG A 44 -16.85 11.94 5.98
N ILE A 45 -16.32 10.81 5.50
CA ILE A 45 -15.06 10.77 4.74
C ILE A 45 -15.32 11.32 3.34
N LYS A 46 -14.66 12.42 2.99
CA LYS A 46 -14.85 13.11 1.70
C LYS A 46 -13.78 12.79 0.67
N ARG A 47 -12.60 12.41 1.12
CA ARG A 47 -11.44 12.06 0.31
C ARG A 47 -10.59 11.04 1.07
N ALA A 48 -9.93 10.14 0.36
CA ALA A 48 -8.98 9.19 0.94
C ALA A 48 -7.64 9.25 0.20
N VAL A 49 -6.54 8.99 0.92
CA VAL A 49 -5.21 8.85 0.33
C VAL A 49 -4.66 7.49 0.75
N SER A 50 -4.31 6.66 -0.24
CA SER A 50 -3.65 5.38 -0.05
C SER A 50 -2.16 5.54 -0.37
N LEU A 51 -1.30 5.13 0.57
CA LEU A 51 0.16 5.23 0.46
C LEU A 51 0.75 3.84 0.31
N ASP A 52 1.09 3.47 -0.92
CA ASP A 52 1.72 2.21 -1.34
C ASP A 52 1.21 0.97 -0.59
N LEU A 53 -0.10 0.79 -0.61
CA LEU A 53 -0.76 -0.20 0.22
C LEU A 53 -0.39 -1.62 -0.22
N GLY A 54 0.23 -2.38 0.68
CA GLY A 54 0.42 -3.82 0.52
C GLY A 54 -0.83 -4.62 0.90
N LEU A 55 -0.90 -5.86 0.40
CA LEU A 55 -2.01 -6.79 0.60
C LEU A 55 -3.33 -6.29 -0.03
N ALA A 56 -3.25 -5.43 -1.05
CA ALA A 56 -4.40 -4.85 -1.72
C ALA A 56 -5.26 -5.91 -2.43
N ARG A 57 -4.63 -7.00 -2.87
CA ARG A 57 -5.30 -8.18 -3.48
C ARG A 57 -6.20 -8.96 -2.52
N SER A 58 -6.26 -8.54 -1.26
CA SER A 58 -7.17 -9.09 -0.25
C SER A 58 -8.52 -8.36 -0.16
N PHE A 59 -8.67 -7.25 -0.88
CA PHE A 59 -9.98 -6.60 -1.06
C PHE A 59 -10.81 -7.36 -2.09
N SER A 60 -12.13 -7.39 -1.88
CA SER A 60 -13.04 -7.87 -2.93
C SER A 60 -13.16 -6.84 -4.04
N VAL A 61 -13.30 -7.31 -5.28
CA VAL A 61 -13.50 -6.43 -6.45
C VAL A 61 -14.74 -5.57 -6.27
N ASN A 62 -15.88 -6.17 -5.87
CA ASN A 62 -17.12 -5.43 -5.65
C ASN A 62 -16.93 -4.30 -4.62
N SER A 63 -16.20 -4.55 -3.52
CA SER A 63 -15.95 -3.51 -2.52
C SER A 63 -15.10 -2.37 -3.07
N LEU A 64 -14.17 -2.63 -4.00
CA LEU A 64 -13.38 -1.58 -4.64
C LEU A 64 -14.20 -0.80 -5.68
N GLU A 65 -15.07 -1.49 -6.41
CA GLU A 65 -15.98 -0.89 -7.39
C GLU A 65 -17.00 0.05 -6.73
N ASP A 66 -17.45 -0.30 -5.52
CA ASP A 66 -18.42 0.48 -4.73
C ASP A 66 -17.81 1.75 -4.08
N ILE A 67 -16.47 1.95 -4.14
CA ILE A 67 -15.83 3.15 -3.61
C ILE A 67 -16.14 4.36 -4.49
N ASN A 68 -17.05 5.19 -3.99
CA ASN A 68 -17.44 6.46 -4.60
C ASN A 68 -16.73 7.68 -3.99
N VAL A 69 -15.96 7.49 -2.91
CA VAL A 69 -15.16 8.55 -2.30
C VAL A 69 -13.93 8.80 -3.19
N PRO A 70 -13.67 10.06 -3.62
CA PRO A 70 -12.44 10.39 -4.32
C PRO A 70 -11.22 9.87 -3.56
N THR A 71 -10.36 9.13 -4.24
CA THR A 71 -9.20 8.47 -3.64
C THR A 71 -7.95 8.73 -4.46
N LEU A 72 -6.91 9.24 -3.80
CA LEU A 72 -5.56 9.33 -4.35
C LEU A 72 -4.78 8.08 -3.96
N ILE A 73 -4.29 7.34 -4.95
CA ILE A 73 -3.52 6.11 -4.80
C ILE A 73 -2.07 6.44 -5.18
N LEU A 74 -1.18 6.44 -4.20
CA LEU A 74 0.25 6.69 -4.38
C LEU A 74 1.01 5.37 -4.29
N ALA A 75 1.95 5.15 -5.20
CA ALA A 75 2.69 3.90 -5.32
C ALA A 75 4.20 4.10 -5.40
N ALA A 76 4.97 3.15 -4.88
CA ALA A 76 6.42 3.08 -5.03
C ALA A 76 6.80 2.43 -6.37
N GLY A 77 7.65 3.08 -7.17
CA GLY A 77 8.12 2.51 -8.43
C GLY A 77 9.18 1.42 -8.27
N ILE A 78 9.97 1.48 -7.18
CA ILE A 78 11.02 0.51 -6.91
C ILE A 78 10.45 -0.59 -6.02
N ASP A 79 10.40 -1.79 -6.57
CA ASP A 79 10.05 -3.00 -5.85
C ASP A 79 11.16 -3.37 -4.87
N ILE A 80 10.87 -3.20 -3.58
CA ILE A 80 11.68 -3.72 -2.50
C ILE A 80 10.82 -4.71 -1.69
N GLY A 81 11.27 -5.96 -1.59
CA GLY A 81 10.57 -6.98 -0.81
C GLY A 81 9.43 -7.70 -1.54
N ASP A 82 9.52 -7.80 -2.87
CA ASP A 82 8.56 -8.50 -3.72
C ASP A 82 7.13 -7.94 -3.56
N LEU A 83 6.99 -6.63 -3.59
CA LEU A 83 5.72 -5.90 -3.55
C LEU A 83 5.59 -5.07 -4.82
N PRO A 84 5.45 -5.71 -6.01
CA PRO A 84 5.36 -4.98 -7.26
C PRO A 84 4.09 -4.13 -7.24
N GLN A 85 4.26 -2.82 -7.30
CA GLN A 85 3.17 -1.86 -7.15
C GLN A 85 2.00 -2.12 -8.11
N ALA A 86 2.26 -2.67 -9.30
CA ALA A 86 1.24 -3.01 -10.29
C ALA A 86 0.27 -4.12 -9.83
N LEU A 87 0.72 -4.99 -8.91
CA LEU A 87 -0.11 -6.03 -8.28
C LEU A 87 -0.74 -5.55 -6.97
N GLU A 88 -0.24 -4.50 -6.35
CA GLU A 88 -0.77 -3.98 -5.07
C GLU A 88 -1.54 -2.67 -5.28
N SER A 89 -0.91 -1.50 -5.18
CA SER A 89 -1.55 -0.19 -5.47
C SER A 89 -2.27 -0.16 -6.84
N GLY A 90 -1.69 -0.80 -7.85
CA GLY A 90 -2.27 -0.96 -9.18
C GLY A 90 -3.50 -1.87 -9.21
N TYR A 91 -3.62 -2.83 -8.28
CA TYR A 91 -4.83 -3.65 -8.13
C TYR A 91 -6.00 -2.82 -7.61
N ILE A 92 -5.77 -1.94 -6.63
CA ILE A 92 -6.76 -0.97 -6.16
C ILE A 92 -7.18 -0.09 -7.32
N ALA A 93 -6.19 0.51 -8.00
CA ALA A 93 -6.46 1.39 -9.12
C ALA A 93 -7.31 0.68 -10.17
N ARG A 94 -6.94 -0.52 -10.61
CA ARG A 94 -7.65 -1.27 -11.66
C ARG A 94 -9.14 -1.48 -11.38
N HIS A 95 -9.52 -1.75 -10.13
CA HIS A 95 -10.88 -2.12 -9.75
C HIS A 95 -11.71 -0.96 -9.18
N MET A 96 -11.12 0.23 -9.00
CA MET A 96 -11.90 1.43 -8.67
C MET A 96 -12.40 2.13 -9.93
N SER A 97 -13.52 2.85 -9.82
CA SER A 97 -14.02 3.70 -10.92
C SER A 97 -13.00 4.79 -11.31
N LEU A 98 -12.88 5.07 -12.61
CA LEU A 98 -12.04 6.16 -13.13
C LEU A 98 -12.46 7.54 -12.60
N ASN A 99 -13.73 7.71 -12.23
CA ASN A 99 -14.26 8.97 -11.71
C ASN A 99 -13.94 9.20 -10.22
N SER A 100 -13.61 8.14 -9.47
CA SER A 100 -13.32 8.22 -8.04
C SER A 100 -11.84 8.01 -7.71
N ARG A 101 -10.96 7.86 -8.72
CA ARG A 101 -9.54 7.54 -8.49
C ARG A 101 -8.57 8.50 -9.18
N GLN A 102 -7.48 8.83 -8.49
CA GLN A 102 -6.25 9.37 -9.05
C GLN A 102 -5.12 8.41 -8.67
N TYR A 103 -4.26 8.03 -9.61
CA TYR A 103 -3.20 7.04 -9.36
C TYR A 103 -1.87 7.56 -9.87
N LYS A 104 -0.86 7.56 -9.00
CA LYS A 104 0.48 8.08 -9.28
C LYS A 104 1.55 7.14 -8.74
N ILE A 105 2.55 6.87 -9.57
CA ILE A 105 3.74 6.10 -9.22
C ILE A 105 4.91 7.08 -9.05
N TYR A 106 5.67 6.94 -7.97
CA TYR A 106 6.94 7.64 -7.79
C TYR A 106 8.08 6.68 -8.16
N GLU A 107 8.63 6.85 -9.37
CA GLU A 107 9.63 5.94 -9.94
C GLU A 107 10.87 5.72 -9.05
N ASN A 108 11.25 6.74 -8.27
CA ASN A 108 12.40 6.69 -7.35
C ASN A 108 12.02 6.44 -5.88
N ALA A 109 10.76 6.12 -5.60
CA ALA A 109 10.32 5.74 -4.25
C ALA A 109 10.37 4.23 -4.06
N THR A 110 10.68 3.82 -2.84
CA THR A 110 10.53 2.46 -2.35
C THR A 110 9.31 2.38 -1.43
N HIS A 111 8.87 1.17 -1.06
CA HIS A 111 7.76 0.98 -0.10
C HIS A 111 7.97 1.78 1.20
N PHE A 112 9.20 1.81 1.70
CA PHE A 112 9.56 2.53 2.93
C PHE A 112 9.79 4.04 2.73
N SER A 113 9.73 4.57 1.51
CA SER A 113 9.80 6.02 1.30
C SER A 113 8.61 6.77 1.89
N PHE A 114 7.48 6.09 2.12
CA PHE A 114 6.26 6.68 2.70
C PHE A 114 6.30 6.81 4.23
N ILE A 115 7.28 6.21 4.91
CA ILE A 115 7.44 6.32 6.37
C ILE A 115 8.41 7.44 6.76
N GLN A 116 8.58 7.67 8.06
CA GLN A 116 9.46 8.71 8.59
C GLN A 116 10.92 8.58 8.10
N ARG A 117 11.63 9.70 8.14
CA ARG A 117 13.09 9.73 7.96
C ARG A 117 13.76 8.95 9.08
N CYS A 118 14.69 8.08 8.71
CA CYS A 118 15.52 7.40 9.67
C CYS A 118 16.45 8.39 10.38
N LYS A 119 16.73 8.10 11.65
CA LYS A 119 17.77 8.80 12.41
C LYS A 119 19.14 8.41 11.86
N ALA A 120 20.16 9.17 12.24
CA ALA A 120 21.53 8.72 12.09
C ALA A 120 21.70 7.35 12.78
N GLU A 121 22.68 6.56 12.32
CA GLU A 121 22.98 5.20 12.81
C GLU A 121 21.89 4.12 12.64
N ALA A 122 20.66 4.48 12.27
CA ALA A 122 19.53 3.54 12.19
C ALA A 122 19.79 2.36 11.25
N VAL A 123 20.48 2.57 10.12
CA VAL A 123 20.85 1.48 9.20
C VAL A 123 21.71 0.44 9.92
N ALA A 124 22.74 0.87 10.66
CA ALA A 124 23.64 -0.06 11.34
C ALA A 124 22.90 -0.84 12.44
N MET A 125 22.04 -0.16 13.19
CA MET A 125 21.23 -0.81 14.23
C MET A 125 20.26 -1.84 13.65
N LEU A 126 19.55 -1.50 12.56
CA LEU A 126 18.63 -2.42 11.91
C LEU A 126 19.35 -3.65 11.36
N GLU A 127 20.51 -3.47 10.73
CA GLU A 127 21.32 -4.58 10.22
C GLU A 127 21.90 -5.46 11.33
N GLU A 128 22.19 -4.88 12.50
CA GLU A 128 22.63 -5.63 13.70
C GLU A 128 21.50 -6.48 14.29
N GLU A 129 20.28 -5.94 14.36
CA GLU A 129 19.11 -6.65 14.88
C GLU A 129 18.60 -7.72 13.91
N VAL A 130 18.44 -7.35 12.62
CA VAL A 130 17.95 -8.21 11.55
C VAL A 130 18.71 -7.89 10.25
N PRO A 131 19.64 -8.76 9.82
CA PRO A 131 20.37 -8.55 8.57
C PRO A 131 19.44 -8.36 7.37
N GLY A 132 19.62 -7.25 6.66
CA GLY A 132 18.80 -6.81 5.52
C GLY A 132 17.81 -5.68 5.85
N ASP A 133 17.43 -5.48 7.11
CA ASP A 133 16.41 -4.48 7.48
C ASP A 133 16.89 -3.02 7.34
N GLY A 134 18.19 -2.80 7.13
CA GLY A 134 18.72 -1.49 6.78
C GLY A 134 18.12 -0.93 5.48
N ILE A 135 17.48 -1.76 4.65
CA ILE A 135 16.70 -1.34 3.47
C ILE A 135 15.55 -0.39 3.82
N ILE A 136 15.00 -0.47 5.05
CA ILE A 136 13.92 0.41 5.53
C ILE A 136 14.33 1.89 5.48
N CYS A 137 15.62 2.15 5.65
CA CYS A 137 16.21 3.48 5.64
C CYS A 137 16.80 3.90 4.30
N LYS A 138 16.62 3.11 3.24
CA LYS A 138 17.10 3.39 1.88
C LYS A 138 15.93 3.72 0.97
N ASP A 139 16.12 4.73 0.13
CA ASP A 139 15.19 5.13 -0.92
C ASP A 139 15.80 4.85 -2.30
N GLY A 140 15.06 5.19 -3.37
CA GLY A 140 15.54 5.00 -4.72
C GLY A 140 16.71 5.89 -5.09
N LEU A 141 17.43 5.48 -6.14
CA LEU A 141 18.54 6.25 -6.67
C LEU A 141 18.04 7.63 -7.15
N GLY A 142 18.76 8.68 -6.75
CA GLY A 142 18.52 10.05 -7.24
C GLY A 142 17.42 10.83 -6.53
N ALA A 143 16.85 10.32 -5.42
CA ALA A 143 15.95 11.10 -4.57
C ALA A 143 16.17 10.76 -3.09
N SER A 144 16.32 11.78 -2.25
CA SER A 144 16.29 11.62 -0.80
C SER A 144 14.85 11.48 -0.30
N ARG A 145 14.66 10.81 0.85
CA ARG A 145 13.36 10.76 1.54
C ARG A 145 12.71 12.13 1.71
N GLY A 146 13.50 13.16 1.99
CA GLY A 146 13.00 14.53 2.17
C GLY A 146 12.42 15.11 0.88
N GLU A 147 13.08 14.91 -0.25
CA GLU A 147 12.59 15.34 -1.57
C GLU A 147 11.33 14.56 -1.96
N LEU A 148 11.31 13.24 -1.75
CA LEU A 148 10.13 12.40 -1.97
C LEU A 148 8.95 12.85 -1.11
N HIS A 149 9.18 13.12 0.18
CA HIS A 149 8.14 13.62 1.09
C HIS A 149 7.58 14.97 0.65
N GLN A 150 8.42 15.88 0.15
CA GLN A 150 7.94 17.17 -0.35
C GLN A 150 7.07 17.01 -1.61
N LEU A 151 7.44 16.09 -2.52
CA LEU A 151 6.64 15.76 -3.69
C LEU A 151 5.28 15.16 -3.28
N MET A 152 5.29 14.15 -2.41
CA MET A 152 4.09 13.52 -1.89
C MET A 152 3.19 14.51 -1.16
N LEU A 153 3.75 15.38 -0.32
CA LEU A 153 2.99 16.41 0.39
C LEU A 153 2.27 17.35 -0.59
N ASN A 154 2.96 17.79 -1.64
CA ASN A 154 2.36 18.67 -2.65
C ASN A 154 1.18 17.99 -3.36
N ASP A 155 1.33 16.73 -3.77
CA ASP A 155 0.26 15.97 -4.42
C ASP A 155 -0.92 15.72 -3.47
N ILE A 156 -0.64 15.35 -2.22
CA ILE A 156 -1.66 15.09 -1.18
C ILE A 156 -2.44 16.36 -0.87
N VAL A 157 -1.76 17.48 -0.59
CA VAL A 157 -2.42 18.76 -0.30
C VAL A 157 -3.20 19.25 -1.52
N GLY A 158 -2.65 19.12 -2.72
CA GLY A 158 -3.35 19.45 -3.96
C GLY A 158 -4.62 18.63 -4.16
N PHE A 159 -4.58 17.33 -3.85
CA PHE A 159 -5.74 16.46 -3.92
C PHE A 159 -6.80 16.76 -2.85
N LEU A 160 -6.38 17.04 -1.61
CA LEU A 160 -7.28 17.31 -0.49
C LEU A 160 -7.99 18.66 -0.61
N ASN A 161 -7.39 19.63 -1.32
CA ASN A 161 -7.95 20.97 -1.55
C ASN A 161 -8.87 21.09 -2.79
N GLN A 162 -9.05 20.00 -3.56
CA GLN A 162 -10.05 19.94 -4.63
C GLN A 162 -11.46 19.87 -4.05
#